data_AF-A0A836REJ3-F1
#
_entry.id   AF-A0A836REJ3-F1
#
_cell.length_a   1.000
_cell.length_b   1.000
_cell.length_c   1.000
_cell.angle_alpha   90.00
_cell.angle_beta   90.00
_cell.angle_gamma   90.00
#
_symmetry.space_group_name_H-M   'P 1'
#
loop_
_entity.id
_entity.type
_entity.pdbx_description
1 polymer ?
#
loop_
_entity_poly.entity_id
_entity_poly.type
_entity_poly.pdbx_seq_one_letter_code
_entity_poly.pdbx_strand_id
1 'polypeptide(L)'
;RKLYGIEHRDDMRRELSIQEYRQLHKAVADRIREVDYRDVAKPVVVDTHFMIATPTGFYPGFPEYVIRYIPAVAWVLIEADPEDVRARRREDSNLRRRGGGIEDDVWTHQDLNRSAAVLYAYLTNGTVNIIHNSQGRLDEAAEKLVEVIQRCRTGL
;
A
#
# COMPACT_ATOMS: atom_id res chain seq x y z
N ARG A 1 -12.86 1.87 -9.91
CA ARG A 1 -13.97 0.90 -9.95
C ARG A 1 -15.12 1.36 -10.85
N LYS A 2 -16.06 2.22 -10.41
CA LYS A 2 -17.23 2.64 -11.22
C LYS A 2 -16.87 3.26 -12.58
N LEU A 3 -15.77 4.03 -12.64
CA LEU A 3 -15.31 4.69 -13.87
C LEU A 3 -14.90 3.70 -14.99
N TYR A 4 -14.46 2.50 -14.62
CA TYR A 4 -13.89 1.51 -15.55
C TYR A 4 -14.72 0.22 -15.63
N GLY A 5 -15.96 0.21 -15.11
CA GLY A 5 -16.83 -0.97 -15.16
C GLY A 5 -16.36 -2.18 -14.34
N ILE A 6 -15.39 -2.00 -13.43
CA ILE A 6 -14.79 -3.09 -12.66
C ILE A 6 -15.68 -3.47 -11.49
N GLU A 7 -15.89 -4.77 -11.24
CA GLU A 7 -16.73 -5.27 -10.15
C GLU A 7 -15.99 -5.33 -8.81
N HIS A 8 -14.74 -5.81 -8.78
CA HIS A 8 -13.94 -5.93 -7.55
C HIS A 8 -12.69 -5.05 -7.57
N ARG A 9 -12.32 -4.43 -6.42
CA ARG A 9 -11.09 -3.60 -6.31
C ARG A 9 -9.86 -4.40 -6.75
N ASP A 10 -9.80 -5.67 -6.38
CA ASP A 10 -8.66 -6.54 -6.70
C ASP A 10 -8.49 -6.79 -8.20
N ASP A 11 -9.58 -6.73 -8.98
CA ASP A 11 -9.51 -6.96 -10.43
C ASP A 11 -8.85 -5.79 -11.16
N MET A 12 -8.82 -4.60 -10.53
CA MET A 12 -8.17 -3.41 -11.09
C MET A 12 -6.74 -3.67 -11.51
N ARG A 13 -5.97 -4.47 -10.75
CA ARG A 13 -4.54 -4.74 -11.03
C ARG A 13 -4.28 -5.64 -12.24
N ARG A 14 -5.33 -6.31 -12.72
CA ARG A 14 -5.27 -7.20 -13.89
C ARG A 14 -5.97 -6.62 -15.10
N GLU A 15 -7.09 -5.94 -14.88
CA GLU A 15 -7.98 -5.48 -15.94
C GLU A 15 -7.60 -4.11 -16.49
N LEU A 16 -6.94 -3.26 -15.68
CA LEU A 16 -6.50 -1.95 -16.15
C LEU A 16 -5.14 -2.02 -16.82
N SER A 17 -5.02 -1.38 -17.98
CA SER A 17 -3.74 -1.06 -18.58
C SER A 17 -2.94 -0.09 -17.71
N ILE A 18 -1.62 -0.03 -17.93
CA ILE A 18 -0.74 0.93 -17.24
C ILE A 18 -1.20 2.38 -17.48
N GLN A 19 -1.74 2.70 -18.67
CA GLN A 19 -2.22 4.04 -18.97
C GLN A 19 -3.49 4.40 -18.18
N GLU A 20 -4.42 3.45 -18.03
CA GLU A 20 -5.61 3.65 -17.21
C GLU A 20 -5.25 3.76 -15.72
N TYR A 21 -4.31 2.93 -15.26
CA TYR A 21 -3.73 3.05 -13.91
C TYR A 21 -3.13 4.43 -13.67
N ARG A 22 -2.41 4.96 -14.67
CA ARG A 22 -1.83 6.31 -14.60
C ARG A 22 -2.89 7.39 -14.49
N GLN A 23 -3.98 7.29 -15.24
CA GLN A 23 -5.10 8.24 -15.14
C GLN A 23 -5.78 8.17 -13.77
N LEU A 24 -6.03 6.97 -13.27
CA LEU A 24 -6.58 6.75 -11.94
C LEU A 24 -5.68 7.35 -10.85
N HIS A 25 -4.37 7.09 -10.93
CA HIS A 25 -3.39 7.63 -10.00
C HIS A 25 -3.35 9.17 -10.01
N LYS A 26 -3.50 9.80 -11.17
CA LYS A 26 -3.62 11.26 -11.26
C LYS A 26 -4.88 11.77 -10.55
N ALA A 27 -6.03 11.15 -10.79
CA ALA A 27 -7.27 11.54 -10.11
C ALA A 27 -7.20 11.36 -8.58
N VAL A 28 -6.51 10.31 -8.11
CA VAL A 28 -6.24 10.11 -6.68
C VAL A 28 -5.28 11.19 -6.15
N ALA A 29 -4.22 11.52 -6.90
CA ALA A 29 -3.29 12.58 -6.53
C ALA A 29 -4.00 13.94 -6.40
N ASP A 30 -4.88 14.29 -7.34
CA ASP A 30 -5.65 15.54 -7.30
C ASP A 30 -6.53 15.58 -6.03
N ARG A 31 -7.20 14.47 -5.71
CA ARG A 31 -8.01 14.38 -4.49
C ARG A 31 -7.21 14.44 -3.20
N ILE A 32 -6.00 13.89 -3.19
CA ILE A 32 -5.05 14.01 -2.07
C ILE A 32 -4.64 15.47 -1.88
N ARG A 33 -4.41 16.23 -2.96
CA ARG A 33 -4.05 17.65 -2.87
C ARG A 33 -5.16 18.55 -2.32
N GLU A 34 -6.41 18.14 -2.47
CA GLU A 34 -7.58 18.84 -1.92
C GLU A 34 -7.74 18.63 -0.41
N VAL A 35 -7.05 17.64 0.18
CA VAL A 35 -7.08 17.41 1.62
C VAL A 35 -6.20 18.45 2.33
N ASP A 36 -6.81 19.27 3.19
CA ASP A 36 -6.05 20.12 4.09
C ASP A 36 -5.49 19.29 5.25
N TYR A 37 -4.22 18.90 5.12
CA TYR A 37 -3.48 18.14 6.14
C TYR A 37 -3.15 18.94 7.40
N ARG A 38 -3.36 20.27 7.41
CA ARG A 38 -3.04 21.16 8.56
C ARG A 38 -4.24 21.38 9.49
N ASP A 39 -5.46 21.23 8.99
CA ASP A 39 -6.71 21.44 9.74
C ASP A 39 -7.43 20.13 10.13
N VAL A 40 -6.78 18.98 9.94
CA VAL A 40 -7.36 17.70 10.35
C VAL A 40 -7.11 17.42 11.82
N ALA A 41 -8.18 17.45 12.61
CA ALA A 41 -8.20 16.99 14.02
C ALA A 41 -7.76 15.52 14.20
N LYS A 42 -7.66 14.75 13.11
CA LYS A 42 -7.35 13.31 13.09
C LYS A 42 -6.29 12.98 12.01
N PRO A 43 -5.39 12.03 12.28
CA PRO A 43 -4.46 11.54 11.26
C PRO A 43 -5.18 11.02 10.01
N VAL A 44 -4.59 11.26 8.84
CA VAL A 44 -5.02 10.68 7.57
C VAL A 44 -4.18 9.44 7.30
N VAL A 45 -4.83 8.29 7.13
CA VAL A 45 -4.19 7.02 6.79
C VAL A 45 -4.59 6.63 5.36
N VAL A 46 -3.60 6.29 4.55
CA VAL A 46 -3.81 5.85 3.16
C VAL A 46 -3.47 4.36 3.05
N ASP A 47 -4.49 3.52 2.87
CA ASP A 47 -4.32 2.09 2.57
C ASP A 47 -4.01 1.88 1.08
N THR A 48 -2.83 1.38 0.79
CA THR A 48 -2.31 1.21 -0.57
C THR A 48 -1.24 0.12 -0.63
N HIS A 49 -0.77 -0.18 -1.84
CA HIS A 49 0.40 -1.01 -2.07
C HIS A 49 1.62 -0.13 -2.39
N PHE A 50 2.80 -0.52 -1.93
CA PHE A 50 4.05 0.14 -2.33
C PHE A 50 4.43 -0.26 -3.76
N MET A 51 4.44 -1.57 -4.03
CA MET A 51 4.54 -2.14 -5.36
C MET A 51 3.29 -2.95 -5.65
N ILE A 52 2.68 -2.71 -6.80
CA ILE A 52 1.50 -3.42 -7.29
C ILE A 52 2.00 -4.49 -8.25
N ALA A 53 1.72 -5.76 -7.95
CA ALA A 53 1.96 -6.85 -8.89
C ALA A 53 0.94 -6.76 -10.04
N THR A 54 1.43 -6.64 -11.26
CA THR A 54 0.63 -6.60 -12.50
C THR A 54 1.08 -7.74 -13.43
N PRO A 55 0.29 -8.10 -14.45
CA PRO A 55 0.71 -9.09 -15.45
C PRO A 55 2.03 -8.73 -16.17
N THR A 56 2.38 -7.44 -16.24
CA THR A 56 3.60 -6.94 -16.90
C THR A 56 4.78 -6.70 -15.96
N GLY A 57 4.65 -7.04 -14.66
CA GLY A 57 5.67 -6.82 -13.63
C GLY A 57 5.18 -5.98 -12.46
N PHE A 58 6.10 -5.49 -11.63
CA PHE A 58 5.77 -4.67 -10.46
C PHE A 58 5.67 -3.18 -10.83
N TYR A 59 4.52 -2.58 -10.57
CA TYR A 59 4.25 -1.17 -10.82
C TYR A 59 4.27 -0.37 -9.50
N PRO A 60 4.95 0.77 -9.41
CA PRO A 60 4.97 1.56 -8.18
C PRO A 60 3.57 2.09 -7.85
N GLY A 61 3.13 1.90 -6.60
CA GLY A 61 1.88 2.45 -6.10
C GLY A 61 1.91 3.97 -6.03
N PHE A 62 3.09 4.55 -5.80
CA PHE A 62 3.34 5.98 -5.89
C PHE A 62 4.43 6.30 -6.90
N PRO A 63 4.10 6.37 -8.20
CA PRO A 63 5.00 6.90 -9.22
C PRO A 63 5.41 8.34 -8.89
N GLU A 64 6.51 8.83 -9.50
CA GLU A 64 7.06 10.18 -9.27
C GLU A 64 5.98 11.28 -9.37
N TYR A 65 5.11 11.20 -10.37
CA TYR A 65 4.06 12.20 -10.60
C TYR A 65 2.92 12.16 -9.57
N VAL A 66 2.89 11.16 -8.68
CA VAL A 66 1.93 11.05 -7.58
C VAL A 66 2.60 11.41 -6.26
N ILE A 67 3.77 10.82 -5.98
CA ILE A 67 4.40 10.90 -4.66
C ILE A 67 4.75 12.33 -4.25
N ARG A 68 5.04 13.21 -5.21
CA ARG A 68 5.34 14.63 -4.97
C ARG A 68 4.17 15.42 -4.37
N TYR A 69 2.96 14.86 -4.41
CA TYR A 69 1.77 15.46 -3.83
C TYR A 69 1.34 14.80 -2.53
N ILE A 70 2.09 13.81 -2.04
CA ILE A 70 1.76 13.07 -0.83
C ILE A 70 2.69 13.55 0.29
N PRO A 71 2.18 14.35 1.25
CA PRO A 71 2.98 14.83 2.38
C PRO A 71 3.07 13.76 3.48
N ALA A 72 3.37 12.51 3.12
CA ALA A 72 3.47 11.42 4.09
C ALA A 72 4.75 11.53 4.92
N VAL A 73 4.58 11.58 6.24
CA VAL A 73 5.67 11.61 7.23
C VAL A 73 6.06 10.23 7.74
N ALA A 74 5.22 9.22 7.51
CA ALA A 74 5.51 7.83 7.84
C ALA A 74 4.97 6.88 6.76
N TRP A 75 5.83 5.95 6.36
CA TRP A 75 5.57 4.88 5.42
C TRP A 75 5.55 3.57 6.19
N VAL A 76 4.40 2.91 6.24
CA VAL A 76 4.21 1.71 7.06
C VAL A 76 4.07 0.47 6.19
N LEU A 77 4.95 -0.50 6.41
CA LEU A 77 4.89 -1.82 5.79
C LEU A 77 4.34 -2.82 6.79
N ILE A 78 3.19 -3.43 6.47
CA ILE A 78 2.67 -4.57 7.22
C ILE A 78 3.15 -5.85 6.54
N GLU A 79 4.06 -6.57 7.22
CA GLU A 79 4.67 -7.78 6.70
C GLU A 79 4.31 -9.00 7.56
N ALA A 80 4.47 -10.19 7.02
CA ALA A 80 4.35 -11.44 7.75
C ALA A 80 5.27 -12.46 7.09
N ASP A 81 5.52 -13.58 7.77
CA ASP A 81 6.28 -14.67 7.17
C ASP A 81 5.67 -15.06 5.80
N PRO A 82 6.47 -15.23 4.74
CA PRO A 82 5.96 -15.60 3.43
C PRO A 82 5.04 -16.83 3.43
N GLU A 83 5.32 -17.83 4.28
CA GLU A 83 4.47 -19.02 4.40
C GLU A 83 3.14 -18.71 5.09
N ASP A 84 3.14 -17.89 6.14
CA ASP A 84 1.91 -17.41 6.80
C ASP A 84 1.03 -16.66 5.80
N VAL A 85 1.63 -15.78 5.00
CA VAL A 85 0.90 -15.07 3.95
C VAL A 85 0.30 -16.08 2.98
N ARG A 86 1.08 -17.01 2.43
CA ARG A 86 0.59 -18.03 1.48
C ARG A 86 -0.51 -18.90 2.09
N ALA A 87 -0.43 -19.24 3.37
CA ALA A 87 -1.47 -20.00 4.09
C ALA A 87 -2.78 -19.20 4.13
N ARG A 88 -2.74 -17.95 4.62
CA ARG A 88 -3.90 -17.03 4.62
C ARG A 88 -4.48 -16.85 3.21
N ARG A 89 -3.62 -16.76 2.18
CA ARG A 89 -4.07 -16.62 0.80
C ARG A 89 -4.86 -17.82 0.30
N ARG A 90 -4.44 -19.03 0.70
CA ARG A 90 -5.12 -20.28 0.35
C ARG A 90 -6.48 -20.37 1.05
N GLU A 91 -6.56 -19.99 2.32
CA GLU A 91 -7.82 -19.93 3.08
C GLU A 91 -8.80 -18.92 2.47
N ASP A 92 -8.29 -17.75 2.07
CA ASP A 92 -9.07 -16.66 1.45
C ASP A 92 -9.34 -16.86 -0.06
N SER A 93 -9.00 -18.01 -0.65
CA SER A 93 -9.10 -18.24 -2.10
C SER A 93 -10.53 -18.06 -2.64
N ASN A 94 -11.54 -18.29 -1.79
CA ASN A 94 -12.95 -18.08 -2.12
C ASN A 94 -13.40 -16.60 -2.03
N LEU A 95 -12.66 -15.76 -1.32
CA LEU A 95 -12.99 -14.35 -1.07
C LEU A 95 -12.27 -13.39 -2.03
N ARG A 96 -11.12 -13.79 -2.57
CA ARG A 96 -10.31 -12.95 -3.44
C ARG A 96 -9.79 -13.75 -4.63
N ARG A 97 -10.12 -13.31 -5.85
CA ARG A 97 -9.58 -13.88 -7.09
C ARG A 97 -8.09 -13.52 -7.20
N ARG A 98 -7.21 -14.46 -6.84
CA ARG A 98 -5.76 -14.38 -7.05
C ARG A 98 -5.37 -15.25 -8.24
N GLY A 99 -4.66 -14.67 -9.19
CA GLY A 99 -4.68 -15.12 -10.59
C GLY A 99 -3.60 -16.12 -10.96
N GLY A 100 -2.81 -16.62 -10.00
CA GLY A 100 -1.59 -17.36 -10.27
C GLY A 100 -0.58 -16.47 -11.00
N GLY A 101 0.45 -15.98 -10.32
CA GLY A 101 1.39 -15.07 -10.99
C GLY A 101 2.48 -14.51 -10.11
N ILE A 102 3.11 -13.41 -10.55
CA ILE A 102 4.22 -12.77 -9.85
C ILE A 102 3.86 -12.33 -8.42
N GLU A 103 2.56 -12.16 -8.14
CA GLU A 103 2.05 -11.86 -6.80
C GLU A 103 2.27 -13.01 -5.80
N ASP A 104 2.41 -14.26 -6.25
CA ASP A 104 2.59 -15.45 -5.40
C ASP A 104 4.01 -15.60 -4.85
N ASP A 105 4.97 -14.91 -5.46
CA ASP A 105 6.29 -14.74 -4.87
C ASP A 105 6.25 -13.65 -3.78
N VAL A 106 5.69 -14.04 -2.64
CA VAL A 106 5.50 -13.15 -1.48
C VAL A 106 6.83 -12.57 -1.00
N TRP A 107 7.90 -13.36 -1.02
CA TRP A 107 9.21 -12.92 -0.54
C TRP A 107 9.75 -11.81 -1.42
N THR A 108 9.79 -12.01 -2.75
CA THR A 108 10.25 -10.99 -3.70
C THR A 108 9.35 -9.75 -3.64
N HIS A 109 8.04 -9.93 -3.52
CA HIS A 109 7.12 -8.81 -3.43
C HIS A 109 7.34 -7.98 -2.16
N GLN A 110 7.56 -8.61 -1.00
CA GLN A 110 7.90 -7.90 0.23
C GLN A 110 9.26 -7.17 0.12
N ASP A 111 10.28 -7.79 -0.48
CA ASP A 111 11.58 -7.14 -0.71
C ASP A 111 11.48 -5.89 -1.60
N LEU A 112 10.71 -5.96 -2.66
CA LEU A 112 10.42 -4.81 -3.52
C LEU A 112 9.61 -3.73 -2.80
N ASN A 113 8.66 -4.12 -1.94
CA ASN A 113 7.92 -3.17 -1.10
C ASN A 113 8.84 -2.45 -0.10
N ARG A 114 9.78 -3.16 0.55
CA ARG A 114 10.82 -2.55 1.41
C ARG A 114 11.66 -1.54 0.65
N SER A 115 12.13 -1.92 -0.54
CA SER A 115 12.91 -1.04 -1.42
C SER A 115 12.13 0.22 -1.82
N ALA A 116 10.86 0.05 -2.22
CA ALA A 116 9.99 1.16 -2.56
C ALA A 116 9.71 2.06 -1.35
N ALA A 117 9.53 1.50 -0.15
CA ALA A 117 9.29 2.28 1.05
C ALA A 117 10.48 3.17 1.41
N VAL A 118 11.70 2.66 1.27
CA VAL A 118 12.92 3.46 1.46
C VAL A 118 12.96 4.62 0.45
N LEU A 119 12.67 4.36 -0.82
CA LEU A 119 12.59 5.41 -1.84
C LEU A 119 11.53 6.46 -1.52
N TYR A 120 10.35 6.02 -1.08
CA TYR A 120 9.23 6.92 -0.79
C TYR A 120 9.53 7.78 0.43
N ALA A 121 10.09 7.20 1.48
CA ALA A 121 10.56 7.92 2.65
C ALA A 121 11.64 8.94 2.31
N TYR A 122 12.59 8.57 1.43
CA TYR A 122 13.61 9.50 0.95
C TYR A 122 13.00 10.70 0.21
N LEU A 123 12.02 10.47 -0.67
CA LEU A 123 11.39 11.52 -1.46
C LEU A 123 10.50 12.46 -0.64
N THR A 124 9.89 11.98 0.46
CA THR A 124 9.01 12.78 1.31
C THR A 124 9.64 13.26 2.61
N ASN A 125 10.91 12.90 2.85
CA ASN A 125 11.60 13.12 4.12
C ASN A 125 10.82 12.52 5.31
N GLY A 126 10.29 11.32 5.11
CA GLY A 126 9.51 10.56 6.10
C GLY A 126 10.29 9.39 6.71
N THR A 127 9.63 8.65 7.59
CA THR A 127 10.18 7.43 8.20
C THR A 127 9.64 6.17 7.52
N VAL A 128 10.38 5.06 7.61
CA VAL A 128 9.88 3.72 7.26
C VAL A 128 9.65 2.94 8.54
N ASN A 129 8.46 2.38 8.71
CA ASN A 129 8.09 1.55 9.85
C ASN A 129 7.64 0.18 9.34
N ILE A 130 8.36 -0.88 9.73
CA ILE A 130 7.99 -2.26 9.38
C ILE A 130 7.31 -2.87 10.60
N ILE A 131 6.08 -3.35 10.40
CA ILE A 131 5.27 -4.01 11.42
C ILE A 131 4.99 -5.43 10.97
N HIS A 132 5.45 -6.40 11.77
CA HIS A 132 5.19 -7.81 11.52
C HIS A 132 3.83 -8.23 12.11
N ASN A 133 2.93 -8.68 11.25
CA ASN A 133 1.64 -9.28 11.57
C ASN A 133 1.73 -10.81 11.53
N SER A 134 2.44 -11.38 12.51
CA SER A 134 2.60 -12.82 12.70
C SER A 134 1.25 -13.50 12.98
N GLN A 135 1.15 -14.79 12.65
CA GLN A 135 -0.07 -15.57 12.91
C GLN A 135 -0.53 -15.49 14.38
N GLY A 136 -1.82 -15.21 14.58
CA GLY A 136 -2.43 -15.07 15.91
C GLY A 136 -2.09 -13.78 16.67
N ARG A 137 -1.33 -12.84 16.07
CA ARG A 137 -0.86 -11.61 16.72
C ARG A 137 -1.36 -10.32 16.05
N LEU A 138 -2.62 -10.35 15.60
CA LEU A 138 -3.26 -9.19 14.95
C LEU A 138 -3.29 -7.97 15.89
N ASP A 139 -3.63 -8.18 17.16
CA ASP A 139 -3.77 -7.10 18.14
C ASP A 139 -2.43 -6.39 18.39
N GLU A 140 -1.33 -7.14 18.56
CA GLU A 140 0.03 -6.56 18.67
C GLU A 140 0.42 -5.73 17.42
N ALA A 141 0.08 -6.21 16.22
CA ALA A 141 0.37 -5.47 14.99
C ALA A 141 -0.46 -4.18 14.89
N ALA A 142 -1.72 -4.23 15.33
CA ALA A 142 -2.60 -3.07 15.39
C ALA A 142 -2.11 -2.04 16.42
N GLU A 143 -1.68 -2.47 17.61
CA GLU A 143 -1.11 -1.61 18.64
C GLU A 143 0.13 -0.87 18.13
N LYS A 144 1.06 -1.57 17.48
CA LYS A 144 2.24 -0.95 16.85
C LYS A 144 1.88 0.09 15.80
N LEU A 145 0.84 -0.18 14.99
CA LEU A 145 0.37 0.78 14.00
C LEU A 145 -0.20 2.04 14.67
N VAL A 146 -0.97 1.86 15.75
CA VAL A 146 -1.51 2.98 16.54
C VAL A 146 -0.37 3.82 17.13
N GLU A 147 0.68 3.18 17.67
CA GLU A 147 1.86 3.89 18.18
C GLU A 147 2.54 4.74 17.10
N VAL A 148 2.76 4.18 15.90
CA VAL A 148 3.35 4.94 14.77
C VAL A 148 2.49 6.15 14.43
N ILE A 149 1.17 5.97 14.36
CA ILE A 149 0.23 7.06 14.08
C ILE A 149 0.30 8.14 15.17
N GLN A 150 0.40 7.75 16.44
CA GLN A 150 0.51 8.69 17.56
C GLN A 150 1.82 9.49 17.51
N ARG A 151 2.97 8.86 17.24
CA ARG A 151 4.28 9.53 17.11
C ARG A 151 4.27 10.59 16.00
N CYS A 152 3.65 10.26 14.86
CA CYS A 152 3.48 11.22 13.76
C CYS A 152 2.70 12.47 14.15
N ARG A 153 1.75 12.38 15.10
CA ARG A 153 0.99 13.56 15.59
C ARG A 153 1.82 14.44 16.50
N THR A 154 2.69 13.85 17.31
CA THR A 154 3.48 14.57 18.32
C THR A 154 4.81 15.11 17.78
N GLY A 155 5.19 14.74 16.55
CA GLY A 155 6.46 15.14 15.94
C GLY A 155 7.69 14.49 16.57
N LEU A 156 7.49 13.31 17.18
CA LEU A 156 8.53 12.51 17.84
C LEU A 156 8.92 11.30 16.99
#